data_AF-A0A417RXB5-F1
#
_entry.id   AF-A0A417RXB5-F1
#
_cell.length_a   1.000
_cell.length_b   1.000
_cell.length_c   1.000
_cell.angle_alpha   90.00
_cell.angle_beta   90.00
_cell.angle_gamma   90.00
#
_symmetry.space_group_name_H-M   'P 1'
#
loop_
_entity.id
_entity.type
_entity.pdbx_description
1 polymer ?
#
loop_
_entity_poly.entity_id
_entity_poly.type
_entity_poly.pdbx_seq_one_letter_code
_entity_poly.pdbx_strand_id
1 'polypeptide(L)'
;MNAMQPPQSIEEIKAGLETTEKGGVRQSIRNCLTVFQRDPLLSGAIAYNILTDRKDIIKPIGFHRESTALNDTDMKYLLLYLEETYGLTNEKKIDNAIGIVANENKYHPIRDYLNTLVWDGTERIRFCLRHFLGADADDYTYETLKLFLLGAISRAFQPGCKFEIMLCLVGGQGAGKSTFFRLLAVRDEWFSDDLRKLDDDNVYRKLQGHWIIEMSEMMATANAKSIEEIKSFLSRQKEVYKIPYETHPADRPRQCVFGGTSNALDFLPLDRSGNRRFIPVMVYPEQAEVHILEDEAASRAYIEQMWAEAMEIYRSGRFKLAFSPAMQRYLKEHQRDFMPEDTKAGMIQAYLDKYTGSMVCSKQLYKEALNHAFDEPKQWEIREINEI
;
A
#
# COMPACT_ATOMS: atom_id res chain seq x y z
N MET A 1 19.30 3.60 -21.70
CA MET A 1 20.36 2.76 -21.12
C MET A 1 21.69 3.35 -21.53
N ASN A 2 22.28 4.23 -20.70
CA ASN A 2 23.72 4.44 -20.82
C ASN A 2 24.34 3.16 -20.28
N ALA A 3 24.99 2.38 -21.15
CA ALA A 3 25.78 1.25 -20.70
C ALA A 3 26.79 1.78 -19.67
N MET A 4 26.70 1.31 -18.43
CA MET A 4 27.71 1.59 -17.41
C MET A 4 29.06 1.17 -18.02
N GLN A 5 29.98 2.12 -18.16
CA GLN A 5 31.34 1.80 -18.58
C GLN A 5 31.93 0.81 -17.56
N PRO A 6 32.68 -0.21 -18.02
CA PRO A 6 33.28 -1.18 -17.11
C PRO A 6 34.15 -0.46 -16.05
N PRO A 7 34.15 -0.94 -14.80
CA PRO A 7 34.94 -0.33 -13.74
C PRO A 7 36.41 -0.24 -14.14
N GLN A 8 37.00 0.94 -13.92
CA GLN A 8 38.39 1.26 -14.28
C GLN A 8 39.31 1.10 -13.07
N SER A 9 40.63 1.02 -13.30
CA SER A 9 41.58 1.06 -12.18
C SER A 9 41.57 2.42 -11.50
N ILE A 10 41.94 2.47 -10.21
CA ILE A 10 42.00 3.73 -9.47
C ILE A 10 42.97 4.71 -10.15
N GLU A 11 44.10 4.22 -10.67
CA GLU A 11 45.10 5.01 -11.39
C GLU A 11 44.56 5.60 -12.69
N GLU A 12 43.80 4.82 -13.47
CA GLU A 12 43.15 5.29 -14.70
C GLU A 12 42.14 6.39 -14.41
N ILE A 13 41.36 6.23 -13.35
CA ILE A 13 40.37 7.22 -12.92
C ILE A 13 41.09 8.50 -12.50
N LYS A 14 42.13 8.41 -11.67
CA LYS A 14 42.95 9.54 -11.23
C LYS A 14 43.53 10.33 -12.40
N ALA A 15 44.07 9.65 -13.39
CA ALA A 15 44.64 10.27 -14.59
C ALA A 15 43.58 11.02 -15.43
N GLY A 16 42.32 10.60 -15.35
CA GLY A 16 41.20 11.21 -16.05
C GLY A 16 40.49 12.34 -15.30
N LEU A 17 40.86 12.63 -14.04
CA LEU A 17 40.23 13.70 -13.27
C LEU A 17 40.71 15.08 -13.73
N GLU A 18 39.79 16.06 -13.80
CA GLU A 18 40.18 17.45 -14.05
C GLU A 18 41.08 17.96 -12.93
N THR A 19 42.15 18.65 -13.29
CA THR A 19 43.09 19.26 -12.34
C THR A 19 42.92 20.78 -12.27
N THR A 20 43.43 21.36 -11.19
CA THR A 20 43.58 22.81 -11.03
C THR A 20 44.87 23.30 -11.68
N GLU A 21 45.00 24.60 -11.87
CA GLU A 21 46.24 25.22 -12.38
C GLU A 21 47.47 24.91 -11.51
N LYS A 22 47.26 24.58 -10.22
CA LYS A 22 48.31 24.20 -9.27
C LYS A 22 48.60 22.69 -9.24
N GLY A 23 48.03 21.90 -10.15
CA GLY A 23 48.24 20.46 -10.26
C GLY A 23 47.43 19.59 -9.30
N GLY A 24 46.71 20.16 -8.33
CA GLY A 24 45.79 19.41 -7.45
C GLY A 24 44.49 19.02 -8.16
N VAL A 25 43.80 17.98 -7.68
CA VAL A 25 42.51 17.53 -8.24
C VAL A 25 41.45 18.63 -8.07
N ARG A 26 40.75 18.96 -9.17
CA ARG A 26 39.69 19.95 -9.15
C ARG A 26 38.49 19.41 -8.36
N GLN A 27 38.05 20.17 -7.38
CA GLN A 27 36.80 19.91 -6.67
C GLN A 27 35.64 20.25 -7.60
N SER A 28 35.15 19.31 -8.40
CA SER A 28 34.01 19.52 -9.32
C SER A 28 32.99 18.39 -9.18
N ILE A 29 31.72 18.69 -9.46
CA ILE A 29 30.67 17.65 -9.53
C ILE A 29 31.04 16.61 -10.58
N ARG A 30 31.64 17.05 -11.70
CA ARG A 30 32.09 16.16 -12.78
C ARG A 30 33.11 15.13 -12.31
N ASN A 31 34.13 15.54 -11.55
CA ASN A 31 35.12 14.61 -11.01
C ASN A 31 34.50 13.64 -10.00
N CYS A 32 33.65 14.12 -9.10
CA CYS A 32 32.93 13.26 -8.15
C CYS A 32 32.07 12.24 -8.89
N LEU A 33 31.34 12.68 -9.93
CA LEU A 33 30.50 11.83 -10.77
C LEU A 33 31.33 10.74 -11.48
N THR A 34 32.47 11.11 -12.06
CA THR A 34 33.39 10.15 -12.70
C THR A 34 33.82 9.06 -11.72
N VAL A 35 34.17 9.42 -10.48
CA VAL A 35 34.54 8.46 -9.44
C VAL A 35 33.35 7.54 -9.13
N PHE A 36 32.18 8.07 -8.78
CA PHE A 36 31.01 7.22 -8.48
C PHE A 36 30.55 6.32 -9.64
N GLN A 37 30.80 6.71 -10.90
CA GLN A 37 30.41 5.93 -12.07
C GLN A 37 31.43 4.85 -12.45
N ARG A 38 32.73 5.04 -12.16
CA ARG A 38 33.80 4.19 -12.71
C ARG A 38 34.64 3.48 -11.67
N ASP A 39 34.64 3.96 -10.44
CA ASP A 39 35.38 3.35 -9.34
C ASP A 39 34.91 1.90 -9.11
N PRO A 40 35.83 0.94 -8.93
CA PRO A 40 35.45 -0.47 -8.80
C PRO A 40 34.58 -0.74 -7.57
N LEU A 41 34.82 0.00 -6.48
CA LEU A 41 34.05 -0.10 -5.25
C LEU A 41 32.70 0.62 -5.37
N LEU A 42 32.65 1.81 -5.96
CA LEU A 42 31.45 2.67 -5.93
C LEU A 42 30.54 2.54 -7.16
N SER A 43 31.05 2.08 -8.31
CA SER A 43 30.27 1.98 -9.55
C SER A 43 29.04 1.08 -9.37
N GLY A 44 27.85 1.66 -9.58
CA GLY A 44 26.56 0.97 -9.38
C GLY A 44 26.22 0.70 -7.91
N ALA A 45 26.97 1.24 -6.94
CA ALA A 45 26.66 1.06 -5.53
C ALA A 45 25.47 1.89 -5.07
N ILE A 46 25.33 3.11 -5.60
CA ILE A 46 24.34 4.08 -5.14
C ILE A 46 23.17 4.09 -6.13
N ALA A 47 21.97 3.92 -5.59
CA ALA A 47 20.73 3.79 -6.34
C ALA A 47 19.60 4.59 -5.67
N TYR A 48 18.66 5.08 -6.47
CA TYR A 48 17.46 5.74 -5.95
C TYR A 48 16.31 4.74 -5.87
N ASN A 49 15.82 4.51 -4.66
CA ASN A 49 14.71 3.63 -4.39
C ASN A 49 13.38 4.38 -4.58
N ILE A 50 12.67 4.04 -5.66
CA ILE A 50 11.43 4.71 -6.07
C ILE A 50 10.27 4.41 -5.09
N LEU A 51 10.35 3.32 -4.32
CA LEU A 51 9.32 2.98 -3.35
C LEU A 51 9.41 3.83 -2.08
N THR A 52 10.63 4.11 -1.62
CA THR A 52 10.91 4.84 -0.37
C THR A 52 11.27 6.31 -0.58
N ASP A 53 11.47 6.76 -1.83
CA ASP A 53 12.09 8.03 -2.21
C ASP A 53 13.47 8.28 -1.57
N ARG A 54 14.22 7.22 -1.23
CA ARG A 54 15.54 7.32 -0.58
C ARG A 54 16.67 6.95 -1.52
N LYS A 55 17.87 7.44 -1.18
CA LYS A 55 19.13 6.98 -1.76
C LYS A 55 19.57 5.74 -0.98
N ASP A 56 19.86 4.65 -1.67
CA ASP A 56 20.33 3.42 -1.06
C ASP A 56 21.73 3.09 -1.59
N ILE A 57 22.50 2.39 -0.77
CA ILE A 57 23.72 1.71 -1.18
C ILE A 57 23.37 0.21 -1.28
N ILE A 58 23.34 -0.29 -2.52
CA ILE A 58 22.80 -1.61 -2.91
C ILE A 58 23.87 -2.69 -3.12
N LYS A 59 25.14 -2.38 -2.86
CA LYS A 59 26.23 -3.35 -2.84
C LYS A 59 27.25 -3.03 -1.73
N PRO A 60 28.04 -4.00 -1.27
CA PRO A 60 29.10 -3.75 -0.29
C PRO A 60 30.13 -2.74 -0.81
N ILE A 61 30.48 -1.75 0.01
CA ILE A 61 31.45 -0.68 -0.31
C ILE A 61 32.59 -0.57 0.71
N GLY A 62 33.01 -1.71 1.30
CA GLY A 62 34.23 -1.79 2.11
C GLY A 62 34.10 -1.45 3.60
N PHE A 63 32.92 -1.01 4.06
CA PHE A 63 32.62 -0.82 5.47
C PHE A 63 31.29 -1.48 5.87
N HIS A 64 31.16 -1.78 7.17
CA HIS A 64 29.99 -2.46 7.72
C HIS A 64 28.77 -1.53 7.75
N ARG A 65 27.60 -2.06 7.38
CA ARG A 65 26.33 -1.34 7.31
C ARG A 65 25.20 -2.24 7.77
N GLU A 66 24.23 -1.66 8.47
CA GLU A 66 23.04 -2.36 8.97
C GLU A 66 21.79 -2.14 8.11
N SER A 67 21.80 -1.14 7.23
CA SER A 67 20.67 -0.79 6.36
C SER A 67 21.15 -0.52 4.94
N THR A 68 20.26 -0.72 3.96
CA THR A 68 20.50 -0.31 2.57
C THR A 68 20.42 1.21 2.42
N ALA A 69 19.56 1.89 3.19
CA ALA A 69 19.38 3.33 3.11
C ALA A 69 20.68 4.08 3.47
N LEU A 70 21.09 4.99 2.60
CA LEU A 70 22.24 5.85 2.82
C LEU A 70 21.94 6.80 3.99
N ASN A 71 22.81 6.79 4.99
CA ASN A 71 22.71 7.62 6.20
C ASN A 71 23.94 8.53 6.38
N ASP A 72 23.91 9.37 7.43
CA ASP A 72 24.98 10.35 7.71
C ASP A 72 26.34 9.69 7.99
N THR A 73 26.36 8.48 8.56
CA THR A 73 27.60 7.74 8.81
C THR A 73 28.17 7.21 7.49
N ASP A 74 27.33 6.69 6.60
CA ASP A 74 27.74 6.28 5.25
C ASP A 74 28.34 7.45 4.48
N MET A 75 27.73 8.64 4.60
CA MET A 75 28.25 9.86 3.99
C MET A 75 29.66 10.19 4.49
N LYS A 76 29.94 10.07 5.79
CA LYS A 76 31.28 10.30 6.35
C LYS A 76 32.31 9.31 5.80
N TYR A 77 31.95 8.03 5.68
CA TYR A 77 32.85 7.03 5.10
C TYR A 77 33.10 7.26 3.61
N LEU A 78 32.08 7.64 2.85
CA LEU A 78 32.24 8.02 1.44
C LEU A 78 33.15 9.24 1.29
N LEU A 79 32.97 10.28 2.12
CA LEU A 79 33.83 11.46 2.14
C LEU A 79 35.30 11.08 2.41
N LEU A 80 35.54 10.27 3.45
CA LEU A 80 36.88 9.80 3.79
C LEU A 80 37.52 9.02 2.64
N TYR A 81 36.78 8.08 2.03
CA TYR A 81 37.27 7.30 0.90
C TYR A 81 37.63 8.17 -0.31
N LEU A 82 36.78 9.15 -0.65
CA LEU A 82 37.03 10.08 -1.75
C LEU A 82 38.21 11.03 -1.46
N GLU A 83 38.39 11.44 -0.21
CA GLU A 83 39.51 12.26 0.23
C GLU A 83 40.83 11.49 0.11
N GLU A 84 40.94 10.32 0.75
CA GLU A 84 42.17 9.54 0.79
C GLU A 84 42.54 8.98 -0.58
N THR A 85 41.54 8.54 -1.35
CA THR A 85 41.79 7.89 -2.64
C THR A 85 41.98 8.93 -3.73
N TYR A 86 41.13 9.96 -3.82
CA TYR A 86 41.04 10.85 -4.99
C TYR A 86 41.31 12.34 -4.68
N GLY A 87 41.53 12.72 -3.42
CA GLY A 87 41.72 14.11 -3.01
C GLY A 87 40.46 14.97 -3.18
N LEU A 88 39.28 14.37 -3.24
CA LEU A 88 37.99 15.07 -3.35
C LEU A 88 37.41 15.29 -1.94
N THR A 89 37.27 16.55 -1.53
CA THR A 89 36.93 16.94 -0.16
C THR A 89 35.70 17.84 -0.07
N ASN A 90 35.17 18.33 -1.20
CA ASN A 90 34.01 19.22 -1.19
C ASN A 90 32.69 18.44 -1.03
N GLU A 91 32.21 18.36 0.21
CA GLU A 91 31.00 17.62 0.59
C GLU A 91 29.77 17.96 -0.27
N LYS A 92 29.50 19.24 -0.50
CA LYS A 92 28.34 19.67 -1.31
C LYS A 92 28.41 19.13 -2.75
N LYS A 93 29.59 19.07 -3.35
CA LYS A 93 29.77 18.52 -4.71
C LYS A 93 29.64 17.01 -4.73
N ILE A 94 30.07 16.34 -3.66
CA ILE A 94 29.94 14.89 -3.47
C ILE A 94 28.47 14.51 -3.31
N ASP A 95 27.71 15.18 -2.43
CA ASP A 95 26.27 14.92 -2.27
C ASP A 95 25.48 15.16 -3.57
N ASN A 96 25.80 16.23 -4.31
CA ASN A 96 25.21 16.47 -5.64
C ASN A 96 25.52 15.32 -6.61
N ALA A 97 26.75 14.83 -6.64
CA ALA A 97 27.12 13.69 -7.50
C ALA A 97 26.41 12.40 -7.09
N ILE A 98 26.30 12.13 -5.79
CA ILE A 98 25.51 11.01 -5.25
C ILE A 98 24.05 11.11 -5.71
N GLY A 99 23.45 12.30 -5.64
CA GLY A 99 22.09 12.53 -6.12
C GLY A 99 21.90 12.24 -7.61
N ILE A 100 22.87 12.64 -8.44
CA ILE A 100 22.85 12.35 -9.89
C ILE A 100 22.97 10.84 -10.15
N VAL A 101 23.94 10.16 -9.55
CA VAL A 101 24.17 8.73 -9.74
C VAL A 101 23.00 7.89 -9.23
N ALA A 102 22.46 8.22 -8.06
CA ALA A 102 21.27 7.55 -7.52
C ALA A 102 20.10 7.67 -8.52
N ASN A 103 19.88 8.88 -9.07
CA ASN A 103 18.81 9.13 -10.03
C ASN A 103 19.01 8.39 -11.37
N GLU A 104 20.25 8.16 -11.79
CA GLU A 104 20.58 7.32 -12.96
C GLU A 104 20.35 5.83 -12.69
N ASN A 105 20.62 5.38 -11.47
CA ASN A 105 20.49 3.99 -11.00
C ASN A 105 19.17 3.77 -10.23
N LYS A 106 18.04 4.21 -10.80
CA LYS A 106 16.73 4.01 -10.17
C LYS A 106 16.33 2.54 -10.15
N TYR A 107 15.72 2.11 -9.05
CA TYR A 107 15.16 0.78 -8.92
C TYR A 107 13.87 0.80 -8.09
N HIS A 108 13.10 -0.29 -8.16
CA HIS A 108 11.89 -0.43 -7.37
C HIS A 108 11.82 -1.86 -6.82
N PRO A 109 12.06 -2.05 -5.51
CA PRO A 109 12.32 -3.38 -4.95
C PRO A 109 11.18 -4.38 -5.16
N ILE A 110 9.92 -3.94 -5.08
CA ILE A 110 8.75 -4.80 -5.36
C ILE A 110 8.67 -5.18 -6.84
N ARG A 111 8.98 -4.27 -7.78
CA ARG A 111 8.93 -4.60 -9.22
C ARG A 111 10.03 -5.58 -9.56
N ASP A 112 11.22 -5.37 -9.00
CA ASP A 112 12.37 -6.24 -9.20
C ASP A 112 12.05 -7.65 -8.69
N TYR A 113 11.47 -7.77 -7.48
CA TYR A 113 10.96 -9.03 -6.94
C TYR A 113 9.87 -9.67 -7.82
N LEU A 114 8.81 -8.94 -8.17
CA LEU A 114 7.70 -9.48 -8.98
C LEU A 114 8.17 -9.96 -10.37
N ASN A 115 9.18 -9.29 -10.93
CA ASN A 115 9.76 -9.68 -12.21
C ASN A 115 10.61 -10.96 -12.12
N THR A 116 11.11 -11.35 -10.95
CA THR A 116 11.86 -12.60 -10.77
C THR A 116 10.97 -13.83 -10.62
N LEU A 117 9.67 -13.64 -10.38
CA LEU A 117 8.75 -14.74 -10.11
C LEU A 117 8.47 -15.59 -11.35
N VAL A 118 8.48 -16.91 -11.13
CA VAL A 118 8.14 -17.95 -12.11
C VAL A 118 7.07 -18.83 -11.50
N TRP A 119 5.91 -18.89 -12.17
CA TRP A 119 4.78 -19.68 -11.71
C TRP A 119 4.97 -21.16 -12.04
N ASP A 120 4.68 -22.03 -11.08
CA ASP A 120 4.78 -23.48 -11.21
C ASP A 120 3.55 -24.14 -11.88
N GLY A 121 2.53 -23.36 -12.24
CA GLY A 121 1.32 -23.84 -12.89
C GLY A 121 0.22 -24.33 -11.94
N THR A 122 0.43 -24.27 -10.63
CA THR A 122 -0.58 -24.66 -9.63
C THR A 122 -1.42 -23.46 -9.21
N GLU A 123 -2.75 -23.57 -9.34
CA GLU A 123 -3.72 -22.56 -8.91
C GLU A 123 -3.70 -22.44 -7.38
N ARG A 124 -3.40 -21.24 -6.87
CA ARG A 124 -3.31 -20.91 -5.45
C ARG A 124 -4.21 -19.77 -5.04
N ILE A 125 -4.47 -18.79 -5.91
CA ILE A 125 -5.31 -17.63 -5.58
C ILE A 125 -6.69 -18.08 -5.09
N ARG A 126 -7.31 -19.08 -5.74
CA ARG A 126 -8.63 -19.60 -5.38
C ARG A 126 -8.70 -20.19 -3.97
N PHE A 127 -7.63 -20.86 -3.54
CA PHE A 127 -7.63 -21.63 -2.28
C PHE A 127 -6.89 -20.92 -1.15
N CYS A 128 -6.16 -19.84 -1.42
CA CYS A 128 -5.28 -19.20 -0.44
C CYS A 128 -6.00 -18.79 0.86
N LEU A 129 -7.16 -18.14 0.76
CA LEU A 129 -7.92 -17.71 1.93
C LEU A 129 -8.57 -18.90 2.67
N ARG A 130 -8.94 -19.97 1.96
CA ARG A 130 -9.38 -21.23 2.58
C ARG A 130 -8.24 -21.87 3.35
N HIS A 131 -7.09 -22.02 2.70
CA HIS A 131 -5.91 -22.69 3.20
C HIS A 131 -5.43 -22.09 4.53
N PHE A 132 -5.29 -20.76 4.60
CA PHE A 132 -4.74 -20.08 5.77
C PHE A 132 -5.78 -19.55 6.76
N LEU A 133 -6.99 -19.18 6.29
CA LEU A 133 -7.97 -18.45 7.09
C LEU A 133 -9.35 -19.13 7.13
N GLY A 134 -9.54 -20.25 6.41
CA GLY A 134 -10.80 -20.99 6.39
C GLY A 134 -11.96 -20.28 5.68
N ALA A 135 -11.69 -19.31 4.82
CA ALA A 135 -12.72 -18.72 3.96
C ALA A 135 -13.30 -19.74 2.96
N ASP A 136 -14.41 -19.42 2.30
CA ASP A 136 -14.95 -20.26 1.24
C ASP A 136 -14.03 -20.26 0.00
N ALA A 137 -13.99 -21.37 -0.75
CA ALA A 137 -13.23 -21.50 -2.00
C ALA A 137 -14.11 -21.21 -3.24
N ASP A 138 -15.06 -20.28 -3.09
CA ASP A 138 -16.03 -19.91 -4.12
C ASP A 138 -15.50 -18.87 -5.11
N ASP A 139 -16.28 -18.59 -6.15
CA ASP A 139 -15.89 -17.61 -7.17
C ASP A 139 -15.81 -16.19 -6.61
N TYR A 140 -16.61 -15.84 -5.60
CA TYR A 140 -16.54 -14.54 -4.97
C TYR A 140 -15.21 -14.31 -4.26
N THR A 141 -14.78 -15.27 -3.45
CA THR A 141 -13.53 -15.24 -2.69
C THR A 141 -12.32 -15.23 -3.63
N TYR A 142 -12.34 -16.08 -4.67
CA TYR A 142 -11.32 -16.09 -5.71
C TYR A 142 -11.21 -14.74 -6.43
N GLU A 143 -12.32 -14.21 -6.96
CA GLU A 143 -12.31 -12.93 -7.69
C GLU A 143 -11.89 -11.76 -6.78
N THR A 144 -12.27 -11.81 -5.51
CA THR A 144 -11.91 -10.81 -4.50
C THR A 144 -10.41 -10.76 -4.24
N LEU A 145 -9.79 -11.91 -3.93
CA LEU A 145 -8.35 -11.95 -3.71
C LEU A 145 -7.59 -11.63 -5.00
N LYS A 146 -7.99 -12.21 -6.13
CA LYS A 146 -7.39 -11.91 -7.44
C LYS A 146 -7.40 -10.41 -7.74
N LEU A 147 -8.54 -9.74 -7.55
CA LEU A 147 -8.68 -8.31 -7.80
C LEU A 147 -7.77 -7.47 -6.89
N PHE A 148 -7.63 -7.87 -5.63
CA PHE A 148 -6.72 -7.25 -4.68
C PHE A 148 -5.25 -7.38 -5.11
N LEU A 149 -4.82 -8.60 -5.47
CA LEU A 149 -3.45 -8.88 -5.95
C LEU A 149 -3.14 -8.09 -7.23
N LEU A 150 -4.04 -8.10 -8.21
CA LEU A 150 -3.88 -7.34 -9.44
C LEU A 150 -3.86 -5.82 -9.20
N GLY A 151 -4.63 -5.34 -8.23
CA GLY A 151 -4.58 -3.95 -7.76
C GLY A 151 -3.22 -3.58 -7.18
N ALA A 152 -2.66 -4.46 -6.34
CA ALA A 152 -1.34 -4.27 -5.73
C ALA A 152 -0.22 -4.26 -6.77
N ILE A 153 -0.23 -5.21 -7.72
CA ILE A 153 0.72 -5.24 -8.85
C ILE A 153 0.57 -3.96 -9.68
N SER A 154 -0.66 -3.57 -10.01
CA SER A 154 -0.91 -2.36 -10.81
C SER A 154 -0.41 -1.10 -10.11
N ARG A 155 -0.58 -0.97 -8.78
CA ARG A 155 -0.06 0.15 -8.00
C ARG A 155 1.46 0.20 -7.97
N ALA A 156 2.13 -0.95 -7.93
CA ALA A 156 3.58 -1.02 -8.02
C ALA A 156 4.09 -0.61 -9.41
N PHE A 157 3.56 -1.18 -10.50
CA PHE A 157 4.02 -0.95 -11.87
C PHE A 157 3.52 0.36 -12.51
N GLN A 158 2.34 0.82 -12.09
CA GLN A 158 1.69 2.06 -12.55
C GLN A 158 1.26 2.90 -11.34
N PRO A 159 2.22 3.52 -10.61
CA PRO A 159 1.93 4.37 -9.47
C PRO A 159 0.84 5.39 -9.78
N GLY A 160 -0.16 5.47 -8.91
CA GLY A 160 -1.32 6.35 -9.10
C GLY A 160 -2.43 5.82 -10.00
N CYS A 161 -2.37 4.57 -10.49
CA CYS A 161 -3.52 3.95 -11.16
C CYS A 161 -4.77 3.99 -10.27
N LYS A 162 -5.96 4.10 -10.86
CA LYS A 162 -7.20 4.13 -10.06
C LYS A 162 -7.46 2.73 -9.48
N PHE A 163 -7.31 2.60 -8.18
CA PHE A 163 -7.67 1.42 -7.40
C PHE A 163 -8.08 1.88 -6.00
N GLU A 164 -9.34 1.64 -5.64
CA GLU A 164 -9.99 2.16 -4.41
C GLU A 164 -10.63 1.05 -3.56
N ILE A 165 -10.31 -0.20 -3.88
CA ILE A 165 -10.87 -1.40 -3.25
C ILE A 165 -9.98 -1.80 -2.06
N MET A 166 -10.61 -2.14 -0.96
CA MET A 166 -10.01 -2.63 0.28
C MET A 166 -10.56 -4.02 0.59
N LEU A 167 -9.67 -5.02 0.61
CA LEU A 167 -10.00 -6.38 1.03
C LEU A 167 -10.22 -6.39 2.54
N CYS A 168 -11.40 -6.77 3.02
CA CYS A 168 -11.74 -6.76 4.44
C CYS A 168 -11.91 -8.19 4.94
N LEU A 169 -10.96 -8.68 5.74
CA LEU A 169 -11.04 -10.00 6.36
C LEU A 169 -11.82 -9.92 7.67
N VAL A 170 -12.92 -10.68 7.77
CA VAL A 170 -13.88 -10.60 8.87
C VAL A 170 -14.00 -11.97 9.54
N GLY A 171 -13.72 -12.04 10.84
CA GLY A 171 -13.85 -13.29 11.59
C GLY A 171 -13.18 -13.23 12.95
N GLY A 172 -13.21 -14.33 13.70
CA GLY A 172 -12.73 -14.39 15.09
C GLY A 172 -11.29 -13.87 15.31
N GLN A 173 -11.01 -13.43 16.54
CA GLN A 173 -9.66 -13.08 16.95
C GLN A 173 -8.74 -14.30 16.82
N GLY A 174 -7.47 -14.06 16.47
CA GLY A 174 -6.48 -15.14 16.33
C GLY A 174 -6.59 -15.94 15.02
N ALA A 175 -7.47 -15.57 14.09
CA ALA A 175 -7.58 -16.21 12.78
C ALA A 175 -6.36 -16.02 11.85
N GLY A 176 -5.33 -15.27 12.25
CA GLY A 176 -4.16 -14.97 11.40
C GLY A 176 -4.35 -13.84 10.36
N LYS A 177 -5.42 -13.04 10.44
CA LYS A 177 -5.76 -11.98 9.46
C LYS A 177 -4.64 -10.95 9.23
N SER A 178 -4.13 -10.34 10.30
CA SER A 178 -3.05 -9.34 10.23
C SER A 178 -1.75 -9.99 9.74
N THR A 179 -1.46 -11.22 10.20
CA THR A 179 -0.32 -12.01 9.72
C THR A 179 -0.42 -12.31 8.23
N PHE A 180 -1.62 -12.58 7.71
CA PHE A 180 -1.84 -12.77 6.29
C PHE A 180 -1.44 -11.54 5.49
N PHE A 181 -1.86 -10.34 5.89
CA PHE A 181 -1.42 -9.11 5.21
C PHE A 181 0.08 -8.85 5.34
N ARG A 182 0.69 -9.16 6.50
CA ARG A 182 2.15 -9.09 6.69
C ARG A 182 2.89 -9.99 5.72
N LEU A 183 2.52 -11.27 5.63
CA LEU A 183 3.17 -12.21 4.71
C LEU A 183 2.84 -11.91 3.24
N LEU A 184 1.65 -11.39 2.95
CA LEU A 184 1.24 -10.96 1.62
C LEU A 184 2.13 -9.84 1.07
N ALA A 185 2.65 -8.98 1.95
CA ALA A 185 3.63 -7.97 1.60
C ALA A 185 5.01 -8.55 1.22
N VAL A 186 5.22 -9.87 1.35
CA VAL A 186 6.44 -10.62 1.04
C VAL A 186 7.61 -10.32 1.97
N ARG A 187 7.90 -9.04 2.19
CA ARG A 187 8.89 -8.56 3.16
C ARG A 187 8.19 -7.70 4.20
N ASP A 188 8.58 -7.87 5.45
CA ASP A 188 7.98 -7.16 6.57
C ASP A 188 8.17 -5.63 6.44
N GLU A 189 9.25 -5.17 5.78
CA GLU A 189 9.49 -3.76 5.46
C GLU A 189 8.51 -3.15 4.42
N TRP A 190 7.79 -3.99 3.66
CA TRP A 190 6.75 -3.55 2.71
C TRP A 190 5.35 -3.60 3.33
N PHE A 191 5.24 -3.96 4.61
CA PHE A 191 3.98 -4.02 5.35
C PHE A 191 3.90 -2.88 6.37
N SER A 192 2.70 -2.35 6.59
CA SER A 192 2.45 -1.41 7.70
C SER A 192 1.02 -1.57 8.24
N ASP A 193 0.87 -1.49 9.55
CA ASP A 193 -0.41 -1.44 10.28
C ASP A 193 -0.55 -0.15 11.12
N ASP A 194 0.36 0.81 10.94
CA ASP A 194 0.43 2.05 11.74
C ASP A 194 -0.47 3.18 11.20
N LEU A 195 -1.33 2.89 10.22
CA LEU A 195 -2.26 3.87 9.66
C LEU A 195 -3.51 4.01 10.54
N ARG A 196 -3.37 4.72 11.67
CA ARG A 196 -4.46 4.93 12.64
C ARG A 196 -5.32 6.18 12.40
N LYS A 197 -4.76 7.19 11.71
CA LYS A 197 -5.42 8.49 11.46
C LYS A 197 -5.16 8.94 10.02
N LEU A 198 -6.23 9.30 9.31
CA LEU A 198 -6.19 9.67 7.89
C LEU A 198 -6.02 11.18 7.65
N ASP A 199 -6.22 11.98 8.69
CA ASP A 199 -6.10 13.43 8.72
C ASP A 199 -4.72 13.92 9.20
N ASP A 200 -3.77 13.01 9.38
CA ASP A 200 -2.40 13.31 9.80
C ASP A 200 -1.62 13.98 8.65
N ASP A 201 -1.04 15.14 8.90
CA ASP A 201 -0.15 15.84 7.96
C ASP A 201 1.03 14.97 7.52
N ASN A 202 1.38 13.94 8.31
CA ASN A 202 2.43 12.97 8.01
C ASN A 202 1.91 11.65 7.44
N VAL A 203 0.65 11.56 7.02
CA VAL A 203 0.07 10.32 6.46
C VAL A 203 0.93 9.75 5.33
N TYR A 204 1.51 10.61 4.47
CA TYR A 204 2.40 10.17 3.40
C TYR A 204 3.60 9.37 3.92
N ARG A 205 4.20 9.75 5.05
CA ARG A 205 5.35 9.04 5.63
C ARG A 205 4.98 7.63 6.08
N LYS A 206 3.73 7.41 6.47
CA LYS A 206 3.20 6.09 6.82
C LYS A 206 2.93 5.24 5.58
N LEU A 207 2.67 5.86 4.42
CA LEU A 207 2.48 5.14 3.16
C LEU A 207 3.80 4.81 2.46
N GLN A 208 4.76 5.73 2.53
CA GLN A 208 6.05 5.63 1.85
C GLN A 208 6.80 4.37 2.28
N GLY A 209 7.30 3.60 1.31
CA GLY A 209 8.02 2.36 1.57
C GLY A 209 7.15 1.11 1.66
N HIS A 210 5.83 1.25 1.86
CA HIS A 210 4.94 0.11 2.09
C HIS A 210 4.11 -0.23 0.84
N TRP A 211 3.88 -1.52 0.61
CA TRP A 211 3.05 -2.05 -0.48
C TRP A 211 1.66 -2.43 -0.01
N ILE A 212 1.58 -3.12 1.13
CA ILE A 212 0.34 -3.57 1.76
C ILE A 212 0.21 -2.84 3.09
N ILE A 213 -0.89 -2.13 3.27
CA ILE A 213 -1.17 -1.40 4.50
C ILE A 213 -2.44 -1.96 5.12
N GLU A 214 -2.33 -2.48 6.33
CA GLU A 214 -3.47 -2.91 7.12
C GLU A 214 -4.11 -1.71 7.83
N MET A 215 -5.43 -1.65 7.79
CA MET A 215 -6.27 -0.76 8.56
C MET A 215 -7.07 -1.61 9.57
N SER A 216 -6.44 -1.96 10.69
CA SER A 216 -7.03 -2.79 11.73
C SER A 216 -8.11 -2.04 12.50
N GLU A 217 -9.31 -2.63 12.62
CA GLU A 217 -10.40 -2.19 13.50
C GLU A 217 -10.93 -0.75 13.31
N MET A 218 -10.38 0.01 12.36
CA MET A 218 -10.81 1.38 12.07
C MET A 218 -12.27 1.45 11.59
N MET A 219 -12.75 0.40 10.93
CA MET A 219 -14.10 0.37 10.37
C MET A 219 -15.18 0.15 11.43
N ALA A 220 -14.93 -0.74 12.41
CA ALA A 220 -15.92 -1.14 13.41
C ALA A 220 -16.26 -0.02 14.42
N THR A 221 -15.45 1.02 14.51
CA THR A 221 -15.66 2.19 15.39
C THR A 221 -15.87 3.50 14.61
N ALA A 222 -15.89 3.44 13.27
CA ALA A 222 -16.03 4.62 12.43
C ALA A 222 -17.49 5.11 12.39
N ASN A 223 -17.69 6.39 12.70
CA ASN A 223 -18.95 7.07 12.41
C ASN A 223 -19.04 7.42 10.91
N ALA A 224 -20.24 7.78 10.43
CA ALA A 224 -20.49 8.08 9.01
C ALA A 224 -19.48 9.07 8.40
N LYS A 225 -19.05 10.09 9.15
CA LYS A 225 -18.03 11.05 8.71
C LYS A 225 -16.66 10.39 8.50
N SER A 226 -16.20 9.56 9.43
CA SER A 226 -14.96 8.79 9.30
C SER A 226 -14.98 7.85 8.10
N ILE A 227 -16.15 7.30 7.75
CA ILE A 227 -16.30 6.44 6.56
C ILE A 227 -16.16 7.22 5.27
N GLU A 228 -16.78 8.40 5.15
CA GLU A 228 -16.58 9.26 3.99
C GLU A 228 -15.10 9.65 3.83
N GLU A 229 -14.41 9.91 4.95
CA GLU A 229 -12.97 10.17 4.98
C GLU A 229 -12.17 8.95 4.51
N ILE A 230 -12.47 7.73 4.97
CA ILE A 230 -11.86 6.48 4.50
C ILE A 230 -12.12 6.29 2.99
N LYS A 231 -13.37 6.45 2.54
CA LYS A 231 -13.73 6.30 1.12
C LYS A 231 -13.01 7.30 0.25
N SER A 232 -12.93 8.56 0.69
CA SER A 232 -12.16 9.62 0.05
C SER A 232 -10.69 9.25 0.01
N PHE A 233 -10.12 8.80 1.12
CA PHE A 233 -8.74 8.40 1.24
C PHE A 233 -8.40 7.23 0.31
N LEU A 234 -9.15 6.13 0.31
CA LEU A 234 -8.99 4.99 -0.60
C LEU A 234 -9.09 5.42 -2.07
N SER A 235 -9.92 6.42 -2.37
CA SER A 235 -10.13 6.92 -3.74
C SER A 235 -8.94 7.70 -4.30
N ARG A 236 -8.04 8.23 -3.45
CA ARG A 236 -6.90 9.06 -3.88
C ARG A 236 -5.94 8.28 -4.77
N GLN A 237 -5.46 8.95 -5.80
CA GLN A 237 -4.43 8.43 -6.72
C GLN A 237 -3.04 8.93 -6.36
N LYS A 238 -2.94 10.05 -5.66
CA LYS A 238 -1.69 10.68 -5.26
C LYS A 238 -1.86 11.42 -3.94
N GLU A 239 -0.76 11.59 -3.24
CA GLU A 239 -0.61 12.48 -2.11
C GLU A 239 0.14 13.74 -2.57
N VAL A 240 -0.21 14.90 -2.03
CA VAL A 240 0.59 16.11 -2.19
C VAL A 240 1.40 16.27 -0.91
N TYR A 241 2.70 16.01 -0.99
CA TYR A 241 3.57 16.04 0.18
C TYR A 241 4.89 16.73 -0.12
N LYS A 242 5.43 17.43 0.89
CA LYS A 242 6.74 18.07 0.86
C LYS A 242 7.67 17.30 1.77
N ILE A 243 8.64 16.59 1.18
CA ILE A 243 9.69 15.93 1.96
C ILE A 243 10.53 17.03 2.63
N PRO A 244 11.02 16.85 3.86
CA PRO A 244 11.99 17.77 4.45
C PRO A 244 13.12 18.10 3.45
N TYR A 245 13.56 19.36 3.46
CA TYR A 245 14.61 19.88 2.58
C TYR A 245 14.25 20.07 1.10
N GLU A 246 13.10 19.58 0.61
CA GLU A 246 12.59 19.99 -0.70
C GLU A 246 12.08 21.43 -0.65
N THR A 247 12.18 22.17 -1.76
CA THR A 247 11.69 23.55 -1.82
C THR A 247 10.17 23.62 -1.93
N HIS A 248 9.56 22.69 -2.69
CA HIS A 248 8.15 22.70 -3.03
C HIS A 248 7.51 21.32 -2.77
N PRO A 249 6.23 21.27 -2.35
CA PRO A 249 5.47 20.02 -2.36
C PRO A 249 5.43 19.41 -3.75
N ALA A 250 5.44 18.09 -3.82
CA ALA A 250 5.35 17.35 -5.07
C ALA A 250 4.16 16.37 -5.02
N ASP A 251 3.63 16.06 -6.20
CA ASP A 251 2.70 14.96 -6.38
C ASP A 251 3.43 13.63 -6.19
N ARG A 252 2.92 12.80 -5.28
CA ARG A 252 3.45 11.47 -4.98
C ARG A 252 2.39 10.44 -5.34
N PRO A 253 2.50 9.78 -6.50
CA PRO A 253 1.52 8.79 -6.93
C PRO A 253 1.52 7.60 -5.98
N ARG A 254 0.33 7.15 -5.56
CA ARG A 254 0.19 6.08 -4.58
C ARG A 254 0.59 4.73 -5.16
N GLN A 255 1.43 4.01 -4.41
CA GLN A 255 2.02 2.71 -4.76
C GLN A 255 1.51 1.54 -3.90
N CYS A 256 0.74 1.82 -2.85
CA CYS A 256 0.21 0.82 -1.92
C CYS A 256 -1.27 0.48 -2.16
N VAL A 257 -1.70 -0.63 -1.55
CA VAL A 257 -3.11 -1.06 -1.41
C VAL A 257 -3.44 -1.30 0.06
N PHE A 258 -4.74 -1.34 0.38
CA PHE A 258 -5.22 -1.39 1.75
C PHE A 258 -5.96 -2.69 2.05
N GLY A 259 -5.58 -3.35 3.13
CA GLY A 259 -6.31 -4.46 3.74
C GLY A 259 -7.02 -4.00 5.00
N GLY A 260 -8.24 -4.45 5.24
CA GLY A 260 -8.98 -4.25 6.49
C GLY A 260 -9.09 -5.55 7.26
N THR A 261 -9.01 -5.48 8.58
CA THR A 261 -9.31 -6.61 9.47
C THR A 261 -10.40 -6.20 10.46
N SER A 262 -11.36 -7.10 10.69
CA SER A 262 -12.42 -6.90 11.68
C SER A 262 -12.75 -8.20 12.41
N ASN A 263 -13.07 -8.07 13.70
CA ASN A 263 -13.68 -9.13 14.50
C ASN A 263 -15.22 -8.99 14.59
N ALA A 264 -15.74 -7.80 14.26
CA ALA A 264 -17.17 -7.51 14.23
C ALA A 264 -17.75 -7.81 12.85
N LEU A 265 -18.89 -8.50 12.82
CA LEU A 265 -19.62 -8.78 11.58
C LEU A 265 -20.23 -7.50 11.01
N ASP A 266 -20.78 -6.65 11.87
CA ASP A 266 -21.44 -5.38 11.55
C ASP A 266 -20.45 -4.21 11.33
N PHE A 267 -19.27 -4.49 10.78
CA PHE A 267 -18.20 -3.50 10.60
C PHE A 267 -18.44 -2.53 9.43
N LEU A 268 -19.34 -2.88 8.49
CA LEU A 268 -19.71 -1.96 7.42
C LEU A 268 -20.75 -1.00 7.96
N PRO A 269 -20.62 0.31 7.70
CA PRO A 269 -21.65 1.24 8.10
C PRO A 269 -22.95 1.05 7.34
N LEU A 270 -24.02 1.52 7.98
CA LEU A 270 -25.30 1.90 7.38
C LEU A 270 -25.12 3.08 6.41
N ASP A 271 -24.35 2.89 5.34
CA ASP A 271 -24.14 3.89 4.30
C ASP A 271 -24.94 3.54 3.04
N ARG A 272 -25.92 4.38 2.75
CA ARG A 272 -26.85 4.24 1.63
C ARG A 272 -26.26 4.71 0.30
N SER A 273 -25.16 5.46 0.30
CA SER A 273 -24.35 5.77 -0.88
C SER A 273 -23.57 4.56 -1.43
N GLY A 274 -23.46 3.50 -0.62
CA GLY A 274 -22.95 2.19 -0.98
C GLY A 274 -21.51 1.92 -0.54
N ASN A 275 -21.22 0.67 -0.18
CA ASN A 275 -19.96 0.22 0.40
C ASN A 275 -19.01 -0.45 -0.61
N ARG A 276 -19.13 -0.13 -1.91
CA ARG A 276 -18.39 -0.79 -3.02
C ARG A 276 -16.85 -0.85 -2.88
N ARG A 277 -16.26 -0.02 -2.01
CA ARG A 277 -14.82 0.05 -1.73
C ARG A 277 -14.37 -0.99 -0.71
N PHE A 278 -15.29 -1.59 0.04
CA PHE A 278 -15.01 -2.54 1.12
C PHE A 278 -15.47 -3.92 0.69
N ILE A 279 -14.57 -4.87 0.53
CA ILE A 279 -14.90 -6.21 0.05
C ILE A 279 -14.76 -7.18 1.21
N PRO A 280 -15.86 -7.47 1.93
CA PRO A 280 -15.81 -8.38 3.06
C PRO A 280 -15.59 -9.82 2.60
N VAL A 281 -14.72 -10.54 3.30
CA VAL A 281 -14.57 -11.98 3.18
C VAL A 281 -14.59 -12.58 4.58
N MET A 282 -15.53 -13.50 4.79
CA MET A 282 -15.61 -14.24 6.04
C MET A 282 -14.45 -15.23 6.16
N VAL A 283 -13.88 -15.30 7.35
CA VAL A 283 -12.81 -16.23 7.70
C VAL A 283 -13.19 -17.00 8.97
N TYR A 284 -12.84 -18.28 8.98
CA TYR A 284 -13.23 -19.26 10.00
C TYR A 284 -11.99 -20.06 10.40
N PRO A 285 -11.28 -19.70 11.48
CA PRO A 285 -10.04 -20.38 11.88
C PRO A 285 -10.18 -21.91 11.98
N GLU A 286 -11.33 -22.40 12.41
CA GLU A 286 -11.65 -23.82 12.54
C GLU A 286 -11.76 -24.56 11.20
N GLN A 287 -11.89 -23.83 10.09
CA GLN A 287 -11.96 -24.36 8.74
C GLN A 287 -10.66 -24.15 7.94
N ALA A 288 -9.67 -23.47 8.53
CA ALA A 288 -8.36 -23.32 7.92
C ALA A 288 -7.65 -24.68 7.87
N GLU A 289 -6.96 -24.96 6.76
CA GLU A 289 -6.22 -26.21 6.59
C GLU A 289 -4.91 -26.20 7.38
N VAL A 290 -4.29 -25.02 7.49
CA VAL A 290 -3.08 -24.79 8.27
C VAL A 290 -3.11 -23.37 8.82
N HIS A 291 -2.64 -23.17 10.05
CA HIS A 291 -2.49 -21.82 10.56
C HIS A 291 -1.28 -21.15 9.90
N ILE A 292 -1.43 -19.90 9.47
CA ILE A 292 -0.39 -19.19 8.69
C ILE A 292 0.99 -19.08 9.37
N LEU A 293 1.03 -19.16 10.71
CA LEU A 293 2.26 -19.16 11.52
C LEU A 293 2.78 -20.56 11.90
N GLU A 294 2.08 -21.63 11.53
CA GLU A 294 2.50 -22.99 11.86
C GLU A 294 3.85 -23.32 11.21
N ASP A 295 4.01 -22.97 9.94
CA ASP A 295 5.28 -22.98 9.21
C ASP A 295 5.37 -21.72 8.33
N GLU A 296 6.03 -20.68 8.84
CA GLU A 296 6.15 -19.41 8.11
C GLU A 296 6.94 -19.56 6.79
N ALA A 297 7.90 -20.48 6.71
CA ALA A 297 8.68 -20.70 5.49
C ALA A 297 7.81 -21.30 4.38
N ALA A 298 6.99 -22.31 4.73
CA ALA A 298 6.01 -22.88 3.81
C ALA A 298 4.94 -21.86 3.40
N SER A 299 4.42 -21.07 4.35
CA SER A 299 3.45 -19.99 4.08
C SER A 299 4.01 -18.96 3.10
N ARG A 300 5.26 -18.53 3.28
CA ARG A 300 5.94 -17.59 2.37
C ARG A 300 6.13 -18.19 0.98
N ALA A 301 6.52 -19.46 0.87
CA ALA A 301 6.66 -20.14 -0.42
C ALA A 301 5.31 -20.27 -1.17
N TYR A 302 4.22 -20.54 -0.44
CA TYR A 302 2.87 -20.56 -1.01
C TYR A 302 2.47 -19.18 -1.54
N ILE A 303 2.67 -18.13 -0.73
CA ILE A 303 2.34 -16.74 -1.11
C ILE A 303 3.19 -16.26 -2.29
N GLU A 304 4.47 -16.64 -2.35
CA GLU A 304 5.34 -16.36 -3.49
C GLU A 304 4.78 -16.95 -4.80
N GLN A 305 4.38 -18.22 -4.78
CA GLN A 305 3.79 -18.85 -5.96
C GLN A 305 2.39 -18.30 -6.31
N MET A 306 1.61 -17.85 -5.32
CA MET A 306 0.37 -17.12 -5.56
C MET A 306 0.63 -15.77 -6.23
N TRP A 307 1.68 -15.03 -5.82
CA TRP A 307 2.10 -13.82 -6.53
C TRP A 307 2.58 -14.14 -7.94
N ALA A 308 3.27 -15.26 -8.14
CA ALA A 308 3.70 -15.71 -9.47
C ALA A 308 2.49 -15.99 -10.39
N GLU A 309 1.46 -16.67 -9.89
CA GLU A 309 0.18 -16.86 -10.59
C GLU A 309 -0.47 -15.52 -10.95
N ALA A 310 -0.56 -14.59 -10.00
CA ALA A 310 -1.13 -13.26 -10.23
C ALA A 310 -0.33 -12.46 -11.28
N MET A 311 0.99 -12.62 -11.30
CA MET A 311 1.87 -12.00 -12.30
C MET A 311 1.64 -12.55 -13.70
N GLU A 312 1.35 -13.85 -13.87
CA GLU A 312 0.97 -14.41 -15.18
C GLU A 312 -0.34 -13.81 -15.69
N ILE A 313 -1.34 -13.66 -14.82
CA ILE A 313 -2.60 -12.99 -15.15
C ILE A 313 -2.34 -11.53 -15.56
N TYR A 314 -1.52 -10.80 -14.79
CA TYR A 314 -1.15 -9.42 -15.08
C TYR A 314 -0.42 -9.27 -16.43
N ARG A 315 0.59 -10.11 -16.67
CA ARG A 315 1.40 -10.14 -17.91
C ARG A 315 0.57 -10.49 -19.14
N SER A 316 -0.47 -11.30 -18.99
CA SER A 316 -1.40 -11.60 -20.10
C SER A 316 -2.13 -10.36 -20.62
N GLY A 317 -2.23 -9.29 -19.81
CA GLY A 317 -2.99 -8.07 -20.10
C GLY A 317 -4.52 -8.27 -20.11
N ARG A 318 -5.01 -9.49 -19.85
CA ARG A 318 -6.45 -9.84 -19.92
C ARG A 318 -7.11 -9.78 -18.54
N PHE A 319 -7.04 -8.61 -17.90
CA PHE A 319 -7.69 -8.39 -16.61
C PHE A 319 -8.38 -7.02 -16.56
N LYS A 320 -9.25 -6.85 -15.57
CA LYS A 320 -9.87 -5.56 -15.24
C LYS A 320 -9.75 -5.35 -13.74
N LEU A 321 -9.40 -4.12 -13.34
CA LEU A 321 -9.40 -3.70 -11.93
C LEU A 321 -10.82 -3.33 -11.45
N ALA A 322 -11.80 -4.16 -11.81
CA ALA A 322 -13.18 -4.01 -11.42
C ALA A 322 -13.91 -5.34 -11.54
N PHE A 323 -14.86 -5.57 -10.63
CA PHE A 323 -15.77 -6.71 -10.70
C PHE A 323 -16.70 -6.64 -11.91
N SER A 324 -17.14 -7.82 -12.37
CA SER A 324 -18.20 -7.94 -13.36
C SER A 324 -19.52 -7.36 -12.83
N PRO A 325 -20.46 -6.93 -13.70
CA PRO A 325 -21.76 -6.44 -13.25
C PRO A 325 -22.57 -7.46 -12.43
N ALA A 326 -22.38 -8.76 -12.67
CA ALA A 326 -22.99 -9.81 -11.87
C ALA A 326 -22.39 -9.85 -10.46
N MET A 327 -21.05 -9.82 -10.37
CA MET A 327 -20.35 -9.84 -9.09
C MET A 327 -20.58 -8.56 -8.28
N GLN A 328 -20.73 -7.40 -8.91
CA GLN A 328 -21.12 -6.17 -8.23
C GLN A 328 -22.50 -6.24 -7.57
N ARG A 329 -23.47 -6.92 -8.21
CA ARG A 329 -24.81 -7.15 -7.63
C ARG A 329 -24.73 -8.08 -6.43
N TYR A 330 -24.03 -9.20 -6.58
CA TYR A 330 -23.78 -10.13 -5.48
C TYR A 330 -23.09 -9.44 -4.30
N LEU A 331 -22.01 -8.69 -4.56
CA LEU A 331 -21.29 -7.94 -3.52
C LEU A 331 -22.21 -6.97 -2.78
N LYS A 332 -23.10 -6.26 -3.49
CA LYS A 332 -24.03 -5.31 -2.86
C LYS A 332 -25.00 -6.03 -1.91
N GLU A 333 -25.47 -7.21 -2.28
CA GLU A 333 -26.33 -8.05 -1.43
C GLU A 333 -25.54 -8.58 -0.25
N HIS A 334 -24.38 -9.19 -0.48
CA HIS A 334 -23.51 -9.75 0.54
C HIS A 334 -23.05 -8.71 1.58
N GLN A 335 -22.77 -7.47 1.16
CA GLN A 335 -22.40 -6.37 2.06
C GLN A 335 -23.49 -6.05 3.09
N ARG A 336 -24.77 -6.36 2.82
CA ARG A 336 -25.85 -6.13 3.78
C ARG A 336 -25.70 -6.99 5.03
N ASP A 337 -25.12 -8.18 4.88
CA ASP A 337 -24.88 -9.12 5.99
C ASP A 337 -23.83 -8.58 6.99
N PHE A 338 -23.07 -7.57 6.58
CA PHE A 338 -22.03 -6.93 7.40
C PHE A 338 -22.40 -5.52 7.85
N MET A 339 -23.65 -5.10 7.62
CA MET A 339 -24.17 -3.82 8.10
C MET A 339 -24.93 -4.05 9.40
N PRO A 340 -24.84 -3.13 10.37
CA PRO A 340 -25.67 -3.21 11.56
C PRO A 340 -27.14 -3.10 11.17
N GLU A 341 -28.02 -3.70 11.97
CA GLU A 341 -29.45 -3.59 11.77
C GLU A 341 -29.90 -2.12 11.82
N ASP A 342 -30.69 -1.69 10.85
CA ASP A 342 -31.24 -0.33 10.82
C ASP A 342 -32.35 -0.22 11.87
N THR A 343 -31.97 0.14 13.10
CA THR A 343 -32.90 0.31 14.22
C THR A 343 -33.99 1.34 13.91
N LYS A 344 -33.68 2.37 13.10
CA LYS A 344 -34.69 3.36 12.66
C LYS A 344 -35.70 2.71 11.72
N ALA A 345 -35.25 1.87 10.79
CA ALA A 345 -36.15 1.12 9.91
C ALA A 345 -37.07 0.19 10.71
N GLY A 346 -36.53 -0.53 11.71
CA GLY A 346 -37.33 -1.36 12.61
C GLY A 346 -38.39 -0.56 13.39
N MET A 347 -38.03 0.62 13.92
CA MET A 347 -38.95 1.52 14.63
C MET A 347 -40.03 2.09 13.70
N ILE A 348 -39.65 2.49 12.48
CA ILE A 348 -40.59 2.97 11.46
C ILE A 348 -41.55 1.86 11.05
N GLN A 349 -41.06 0.65 10.76
CA GLN A 349 -41.92 -0.49 10.42
C GLN A 349 -42.90 -0.82 11.55
N ALA A 350 -42.43 -0.88 12.80
CA ALA A 350 -43.28 -1.15 13.95
C ALA A 350 -44.36 -0.07 14.19
N TYR A 351 -44.07 1.19 13.84
CA TYR A 351 -45.06 2.26 13.82
C TYR A 351 -46.06 2.06 12.69
N LEU A 352 -45.59 1.82 11.47
CA LEU A 352 -46.42 1.64 10.27
C LEU A 352 -47.38 0.44 10.42
N ASP A 353 -46.94 -0.66 11.01
CA ASP A 353 -47.77 -1.84 11.25
C ASP A 353 -48.96 -1.56 12.20
N LYS A 354 -48.81 -0.58 13.10
CA LYS A 354 -49.85 -0.15 14.04
C LYS A 354 -50.62 1.06 13.55
N TYR A 355 -50.16 1.71 12.50
CA TYR A 355 -50.74 2.94 11.99
C TYR A 355 -52.00 2.65 11.18
N THR A 356 -53.10 3.32 11.51
CA THR A 356 -54.42 3.08 10.90
C THR A 356 -54.75 4.09 9.79
N GLY A 357 -53.90 5.09 9.57
CA GLY A 357 -54.06 6.08 8.49
C GLY A 357 -53.53 5.58 7.15
N SER A 358 -53.90 6.27 6.06
CA SER A 358 -53.52 5.88 4.69
C SER A 358 -52.21 6.49 4.20
N MET A 359 -51.68 7.52 4.88
CA MET A 359 -50.45 8.22 4.51
C MET A 359 -49.71 8.69 5.76
N VAL A 360 -48.38 8.66 5.69
CA VAL A 360 -47.48 9.24 6.68
C VAL A 360 -46.51 10.21 5.98
N CYS A 361 -45.99 11.19 6.71
CA CYS A 361 -44.90 12.04 6.21
C CYS A 361 -43.63 11.83 7.04
N SER A 362 -42.46 12.14 6.49
CA SER A 362 -41.18 11.94 7.16
C SER A 362 -41.05 12.72 8.47
N LYS A 363 -41.74 13.87 8.60
CA LYS A 363 -41.81 14.62 9.87
C LYS A 363 -42.62 13.86 10.95
N GLN A 364 -43.69 13.19 10.55
CA GLN A 364 -44.51 12.39 11.45
C GLN A 364 -43.75 11.14 11.89
N LEU A 365 -43.07 10.45 10.98
CA LEU A 365 -42.19 9.33 11.31
C LEU A 365 -41.05 9.75 12.25
N TYR A 366 -40.43 10.92 12.03
CA TYR A 366 -39.40 11.44 12.94
C TYR A 366 -39.94 11.65 14.37
N LYS A 367 -41.11 12.31 14.51
CA LYS A 367 -41.65 12.65 15.82
C LYS A 367 -42.25 11.43 16.54
N GLU A 368 -42.98 10.60 15.82
CA GLU A 368 -43.83 9.56 16.40
C GLU A 368 -43.21 8.16 16.31
N ALA A 369 -42.55 7.82 15.21
CA ALA A 369 -41.91 6.52 15.06
C ALA A 369 -40.51 6.50 15.69
N LEU A 370 -39.75 7.60 15.59
CA LEU A 370 -38.39 7.71 16.14
C LEU A 370 -38.32 8.40 17.52
N ASN A 371 -39.46 8.64 18.17
CA ASN A 371 -39.58 9.22 19.52
C ASN A 371 -39.02 10.65 19.71
N HIS A 372 -38.94 11.46 18.64
CA HIS A 372 -38.52 12.87 18.72
C HIS A 372 -39.70 13.84 18.86
N ALA A 373 -40.59 13.62 19.83
CA ALA A 373 -41.88 14.32 19.94
C ALA A 373 -41.77 15.85 20.01
N PHE A 374 -40.66 16.38 20.54
CA PHE A 374 -40.46 17.81 20.79
C PHE A 374 -39.38 18.46 19.90
N ASP A 375 -38.69 17.68 19.07
CA ASP A 375 -37.61 18.18 18.23
C ASP A 375 -38.12 18.50 16.81
N GLU A 376 -37.51 19.49 16.16
CA GLU A 376 -37.68 19.71 14.73
C GLU A 376 -36.55 19.00 13.96
N PRO A 377 -36.86 18.13 12.99
CA PRO A 377 -35.85 17.40 12.23
C PRO A 377 -35.05 18.34 11.34
N LYS A 378 -33.74 18.15 11.32
CA LYS A 378 -32.84 18.75 10.33
C LYS A 378 -33.15 18.17 8.94
N GLN A 379 -32.80 18.90 7.89
CA GLN A 379 -33.06 18.47 6.52
C GLN A 379 -32.42 17.10 6.18
N TRP A 380 -31.26 16.78 6.76
CA TRP A 380 -30.60 15.50 6.50
C TRP A 380 -31.32 14.33 7.19
N GLU A 381 -31.92 14.54 8.37
CA GLU A 381 -32.72 13.53 9.09
C GLU A 381 -34.00 13.20 8.33
N ILE A 382 -34.64 14.20 7.71
CA ILE A 382 -35.80 13.99 6.84
C ILE A 382 -35.41 13.18 5.60
N ARG A 383 -34.27 13.47 4.98
CA ARG A 383 -33.77 12.72 3.82
C ARG A 383 -33.46 11.27 4.19
N GLU A 384 -32.84 11.05 5.34
CA GLU A 384 -32.58 9.72 5.87
C GLU A 384 -33.90 8.95 6.11
N ILE A 385 -34.93 9.56 6.68
CA ILE A 385 -36.22 8.86 6.83
C ILE A 385 -36.86 8.50 5.49
N ASN A 386 -36.75 9.36 4.46
CA ASN A 386 -37.33 9.08 3.14
C ASN A 386 -36.61 7.98 2.36
N GLU A 387 -35.37 7.68 2.74
CA GLU A 387 -34.58 6.62 2.12
C GLU A 387 -34.80 5.24 2.77
N ILE A 388 -35.42 5.21 3.96
CA ILE A 388 -35.98 4.01 4.62
C ILE A 388 -37.31 3.69 3.92
#